data_AF-A0A1C6N4D4-F1
#
_entry.id   AF-A0A1C6N4D4-F1
#
_cell.length_a   1.000
_cell.length_b   1.000
_cell.length_c   1.000
_cell.angle_alpha   90.00
_cell.angle_beta   90.00
_cell.angle_gamma   90.00
#
_symmetry.space_group_name_H-M   'P 1'
#
loop_
_entity.id
_entity.type
_entity.pdbx_description
1 polymer ?
#
loop_
_entity_poly.entity_id
_entity_poly.type
_entity_poly.pdbx_seq_one_letter_code
_entity_poly.pdbx_strand_id
1 'polypeptide(L)'
;MRRRTAKAPATPLTDDNASWTSIFTDRLKSTDPFLFFTAEIQVAWRRVDATASADRHTAPRLARRAIEKVAEGCDTLRPEAAEQDITIALQAQLPLVADGVVVTNVHVRISVDDTTRSAALHSERVQQEYWRQEERIRHDHELDELARRQVRAREAFLREEILANPAAARLYGLLEGTSKHWSRLGGPPTGTNLDNLVREVQQWQPAQQWVTVAELLHNFVSGLTEEGRKELLVILADAVRAFGDEHTAQRLTLISGEVQ
;
A
#
# COMPACT_ATOMS: atom_id res chain seq x y z
N MET A 1 -34.86 77.50 53.61
CA MET A 1 -34.05 76.25 53.65
C MET A 1 -34.45 75.34 52.50
N ARG A 2 -33.68 75.31 51.40
CA ARG A 2 -33.61 74.17 50.46
C ARG A 2 -32.19 74.14 49.89
N ARG A 3 -31.51 73.04 50.17
CA ARG A 3 -30.06 72.85 50.02
C ARG A 3 -29.66 72.85 48.54
N ARG A 4 -28.64 73.66 48.23
CA ARG A 4 -27.75 73.48 47.08
C ARG A 4 -26.95 72.20 47.30
N THR A 5 -27.08 71.22 46.41
CA THR A 5 -26.13 70.12 46.30
C THR A 5 -25.09 70.48 45.24
N ALA A 6 -23.83 70.42 45.68
CA ALA A 6 -22.66 70.81 44.93
C ALA A 6 -22.42 69.90 43.73
N LYS A 7 -22.11 70.53 42.60
CA LYS A 7 -21.58 69.90 41.39
C LYS A 7 -20.13 69.52 41.68
N ALA A 8 -19.87 68.22 41.88
CA ALA A 8 -18.51 67.69 41.90
C ALA A 8 -17.93 67.69 40.47
N PRO A 9 -16.65 68.04 40.28
CA PRO A 9 -16.00 67.99 38.97
C PRO A 9 -15.77 66.54 38.56
N ALA A 10 -16.22 66.18 37.36
CA ALA A 10 -15.91 64.91 36.73
C ALA A 10 -14.43 64.88 36.35
N THR A 11 -13.68 63.97 36.98
CA THR A 11 -12.34 63.56 36.57
C THR A 11 -12.42 62.93 35.18
N PRO A 12 -11.56 63.29 34.21
CA PRO A 12 -11.53 62.59 32.93
C PRO A 12 -10.89 61.21 33.16
N LEU A 13 -11.71 60.15 33.06
CA LEU A 13 -11.20 58.80 32.86
C LEU A 13 -10.59 58.78 31.45
N THR A 14 -9.28 58.65 31.38
CA THR A 14 -8.52 58.35 30.17
C THR A 14 -9.02 57.04 29.57
N ASP A 15 -9.77 57.16 28.48
CA ASP A 15 -10.37 56.09 27.67
C ASP A 15 -9.32 55.38 26.77
N ASP A 16 -8.10 55.18 27.28
CA ASP A 16 -6.93 54.71 26.50
C ASP A 16 -6.95 53.18 26.22
N ASN A 17 -7.96 52.45 26.70
CA ASN A 17 -8.06 50.99 26.55
C ASN A 17 -9.45 50.50 26.13
N ALA A 18 -10.20 51.31 25.38
CA ALA A 18 -11.46 50.85 24.80
C ALA A 18 -11.18 49.69 23.81
N SER A 19 -11.72 48.50 24.12
CA SER A 19 -11.74 47.35 23.21
C SER A 19 -13.10 47.27 22.52
N TRP A 20 -13.10 47.11 21.21
CA TRP A 20 -14.30 46.95 20.40
C TRP A 20 -14.40 45.55 19.83
N THR A 21 -15.64 45.10 19.61
CA THR A 21 -15.93 43.81 19.00
C THR A 21 -16.72 44.02 17.71
N SER A 22 -16.32 43.33 16.64
CA SER A 22 -17.05 43.27 15.37
C SER A 22 -17.38 41.83 15.03
N ILE A 23 -18.64 41.58 14.68
CA ILE A 23 -19.13 40.26 14.24
C ILE A 23 -19.54 40.41 12.77
N PHE A 24 -19.09 39.49 11.92
CA PHE A 24 -19.50 39.41 10.53
C PHE A 24 -19.53 37.96 10.06
N THR A 25 -20.32 37.70 9.03
CA THR A 25 -20.37 36.42 8.36
C THR A 25 -19.64 36.49 7.02
N ASP A 26 -18.98 35.39 6.64
CA ASP A 26 -18.22 35.31 5.41
C ASP A 26 -18.30 33.92 4.79
N ARG A 27 -17.97 33.84 3.49
CA ARG A 27 -17.83 32.58 2.77
C ARG A 27 -16.36 32.34 2.46
N LEU A 28 -15.80 31.33 3.11
CA LEU A 28 -14.40 30.97 2.98
C LEU A 28 -14.25 29.82 1.98
N LYS A 29 -13.23 29.89 1.12
CA LYS A 29 -12.89 28.79 0.22
C LYS A 29 -12.25 27.66 1.02
N SER A 30 -12.59 26.43 0.65
CA SER A 30 -11.94 25.22 1.16
C SER A 30 -10.79 24.76 0.28
N THR A 31 -10.17 23.63 0.62
CA THR A 31 -9.20 22.92 -0.24
C THR A 31 -9.76 22.63 -1.65
N ASP A 32 -11.06 22.34 -1.76
CA ASP A 32 -11.74 22.27 -3.05
C ASP A 32 -12.23 23.69 -3.42
N PRO A 33 -11.78 24.26 -4.56
CA PRO A 33 -12.14 25.61 -4.99
C PRO A 33 -13.64 25.80 -5.28
N PHE A 34 -14.40 24.71 -5.40
CA PHE A 34 -15.86 24.74 -5.63
C PHE A 34 -16.67 24.60 -4.34
N LEU A 35 -16.02 24.29 -3.21
CA LEU A 35 -16.68 24.11 -1.91
C LEU A 35 -16.30 25.24 -0.96
N PHE A 36 -17.29 25.68 -0.17
CA PHE A 36 -17.17 26.85 0.69
C PHE A 36 -17.66 26.55 2.11
N PHE A 37 -16.99 27.15 3.09
CA PHE A 37 -17.48 27.24 4.46
C PHE A 37 -18.31 28.51 4.64
N THR A 38 -19.34 28.43 5.46
CA THR A 38 -19.98 29.61 6.04
C THR A 38 -19.33 29.85 7.41
N ALA A 39 -18.66 30.99 7.57
CA ALA A 39 -17.97 31.32 8.81
C ALA A 39 -18.63 32.52 9.49
N GLU A 40 -18.91 32.41 10.78
CA GLU A 40 -19.22 33.53 11.65
C GLU A 40 -17.95 33.92 12.40
N ILE A 41 -17.50 35.17 12.20
CA ILE A 41 -16.22 35.65 12.68
C ILE A 41 -16.46 36.79 13.66
N GLN A 42 -15.99 36.62 14.89
CA GLN A 42 -16.00 37.63 15.95
C GLN A 42 -14.57 38.11 16.19
N VAL A 43 -14.33 39.39 15.96
CA VAL A 43 -13.02 40.03 16.09
C VAL A 43 -13.05 41.05 17.22
N ALA A 44 -12.21 40.86 18.22
CA ALA A 44 -11.92 41.85 19.25
C ALA A 44 -10.67 42.65 18.86
N TRP A 45 -10.76 43.97 18.89
CA TRP A 45 -9.69 44.86 18.49
C TRP A 45 -9.66 46.14 19.31
N ARG A 46 -8.52 46.82 19.31
CA ARG A 46 -8.31 48.14 19.92
C ARG A 46 -7.53 49.03 18.98
N ARG A 47 -7.54 50.33 19.25
CA ARG A 47 -6.66 51.28 18.56
C ARG A 47 -5.24 51.13 19.09
N VAL A 48 -4.26 51.37 18.23
CA VAL A 48 -2.84 51.41 18.63
C VAL A 48 -2.61 52.57 19.59
N ASP A 49 -3.14 53.76 19.24
CA ASP A 49 -3.09 54.98 20.05
C ASP A 49 -4.43 55.72 19.97
N ALA A 50 -4.75 56.53 20.99
CA ALA A 50 -5.99 57.32 21.05
C ALA A 50 -6.14 58.33 19.89
N THR A 51 -5.02 58.77 19.32
CA THR A 51 -4.97 59.73 18.19
C THR A 51 -4.93 59.06 16.81
N ALA A 52 -4.83 57.73 16.75
CA ALA A 52 -4.78 57.01 15.48
C ALA A 52 -6.16 57.05 14.79
N SER A 53 -6.17 57.44 13.51
CA SER A 53 -7.35 57.31 12.66
C SER A 53 -7.55 55.83 12.33
N ALA A 54 -8.49 55.20 13.02
CA ALA A 54 -8.80 53.78 12.83
C ALA A 54 -10.15 53.63 12.15
N ASP A 55 -10.14 53.02 10.95
CA ASP A 55 -11.36 52.58 10.29
C ASP A 55 -11.86 51.28 10.95
N ARG A 56 -13.17 51.26 11.26
CA ARG A 56 -13.86 50.11 11.86
C ARG A 56 -13.80 48.87 10.96
N HIS A 57 -13.59 49.05 9.66
CA HIS A 57 -13.50 47.94 8.69
C HIS A 57 -12.09 47.35 8.56
N THR A 58 -11.06 47.98 9.11
CA THR A 58 -9.67 47.48 9.03
C THR A 58 -9.50 46.17 9.80
N ALA A 59 -9.96 46.09 11.05
CA ALA A 59 -9.85 44.87 11.87
C ALA A 59 -10.52 43.65 11.21
N PRO A 60 -11.80 43.73 10.76
CA PRO A 60 -12.44 42.65 10.01
C PRO A 60 -11.70 42.22 8.76
N ARG A 61 -11.21 43.16 7.94
CA ARG A 61 -10.46 42.85 6.71
C ARG A 61 -9.15 42.12 7.00
N LEU A 62 -8.47 42.54 8.06
CA LEU A 62 -7.22 41.95 8.46
C LEU A 62 -7.42 40.52 9.00
N ALA A 63 -8.42 40.32 9.87
CA ALA A 63 -8.77 39.00 10.37
C ALA A 63 -9.21 38.07 9.22
N ARG A 64 -10.04 38.57 8.29
CA ARG A 64 -10.47 37.84 7.10
C ARG A 64 -9.29 37.32 6.27
N ARG A 65 -8.29 38.16 5.98
CA ARG A 65 -7.11 37.73 5.19
C ARG A 65 -6.33 36.61 5.88
N ALA A 66 -6.18 36.69 7.20
CA ALA A 66 -5.51 35.64 7.97
C ALA A 66 -6.31 34.34 7.96
N ILE A 67 -7.64 34.43 8.09
CA ILE A 67 -8.56 33.28 8.05
C ILE A 67 -8.58 32.62 6.67
N GLU A 68 -8.73 33.40 5.60
CA GLU A 68 -8.81 32.90 4.22
C GLU A 68 -7.59 32.04 3.87
N LYS A 69 -6.39 32.49 4.24
CA LYS A 69 -5.14 31.76 3.98
C LYS A 69 -5.10 30.38 4.64
N VAL A 70 -5.72 30.23 5.81
CA VAL A 70 -5.74 28.94 6.53
C VAL A 70 -6.88 28.07 6.01
N ALA A 71 -8.04 28.68 5.74
CA ALA A 71 -9.22 27.98 5.23
C ALA A 71 -8.97 27.27 3.88
N GLU A 72 -8.09 27.82 3.03
CA GLU A 72 -7.67 27.19 1.76
C GLU A 72 -7.04 25.79 1.93
N GLY A 73 -6.54 25.44 3.13
CA GLY A 73 -6.02 24.11 3.44
C GLY A 73 -7.01 23.19 4.15
N CYS A 74 -8.20 23.67 4.49
CA CYS A 74 -9.18 22.96 5.29
C CYS A 74 -10.25 22.26 4.44
N ASP A 75 -10.68 21.07 4.89
CA ASP A 75 -11.72 20.27 4.24
C ASP A 75 -13.13 20.58 4.80
N THR A 76 -14.09 20.79 3.90
CA THR A 76 -15.51 21.02 4.24
C THR A 76 -16.20 19.83 4.89
N LEU A 77 -15.69 18.60 4.72
CA LEU A 77 -16.24 17.42 5.36
C LEU A 77 -15.93 17.35 6.86
N ARG A 78 -14.95 18.13 7.34
CA ARG A 78 -14.49 18.14 8.73
C ARG A 78 -14.56 19.54 9.34
N PRO A 79 -15.77 20.13 9.48
CA PRO A 79 -15.93 21.52 9.91
C PRO A 79 -15.35 21.81 11.30
N GLU A 80 -15.46 20.87 12.24
CA GLU A 80 -14.89 21.02 13.59
C GLU A 80 -13.35 21.04 13.57
N ALA A 81 -12.74 20.21 12.71
CA ALA A 81 -11.28 20.21 12.54
C ALA A 81 -10.82 21.51 11.87
N ALA A 82 -11.54 21.96 10.84
CA ALA A 82 -11.28 23.25 10.20
C ALA A 82 -11.38 24.42 11.18
N GLU A 83 -12.38 24.43 12.07
CA GLU A 83 -12.53 25.47 13.09
C GLU A 83 -11.34 25.48 14.05
N GLN A 84 -10.90 24.29 14.50
CA GLN A 84 -9.75 24.15 15.38
C GLN A 84 -8.45 24.59 14.68
N ASP A 85 -8.23 24.17 13.44
CA ASP A 85 -7.02 24.50 12.66
C ASP A 85 -6.92 26.00 12.39
N ILE A 86 -8.03 26.64 12.00
CA ILE A 86 -8.11 28.10 11.85
C ILE A 86 -7.84 28.79 13.18
N THR A 87 -8.43 28.32 14.28
CA THR A 87 -8.23 28.91 15.61
C THR A 87 -6.76 28.83 16.06
N ILE A 88 -6.12 27.67 15.90
CA ILE A 88 -4.69 27.48 16.24
C ILE A 88 -3.82 28.41 15.39
N ALA A 89 -4.04 28.44 14.07
CA ALA A 89 -3.24 29.24 13.16
C ALA A 89 -3.40 30.74 13.41
N LEU A 90 -4.60 31.20 13.77
CA LEU A 90 -4.84 32.59 14.16
C LEU A 90 -4.20 32.94 15.49
N GLN A 91 -4.31 32.08 16.50
CA GLN A 91 -3.67 32.30 17.80
C GLN A 91 -2.15 32.45 17.67
N ALA A 92 -1.52 31.72 16.75
CA ALA A 92 -0.09 31.84 16.46
C ALA A 92 0.29 33.18 15.79
N GLN A 93 -0.66 33.85 15.14
CA GLN A 93 -0.43 35.12 14.41
C GLN A 93 -0.90 36.35 15.19
N LEU A 94 -1.66 36.16 16.27
CA LEU A 94 -2.11 37.25 17.14
C LEU A 94 -0.99 37.74 18.07
N PRO A 95 -0.94 39.03 18.41
CA PRO A 95 -1.82 40.10 17.94
C PRO A 95 -1.47 40.58 16.52
N LEU A 96 -2.48 40.85 15.70
CA LEU A 96 -2.27 41.37 14.36
C LEU A 96 -2.38 42.90 14.35
N VAL A 97 -1.45 43.59 13.69
CA VAL A 97 -1.38 45.06 13.70
C VAL A 97 -1.38 45.61 12.28
N ALA A 98 -2.30 46.51 11.97
CA ALA A 98 -2.28 47.32 10.74
C ALA A 98 -3.11 48.60 10.88
N ASP A 99 -2.70 49.66 10.17
CA ASP A 99 -3.42 50.94 10.03
C ASP A 99 -4.02 51.47 11.34
N GLY A 100 -3.21 51.50 12.40
CA GLY A 100 -3.62 52.03 13.71
C GLY A 100 -4.57 51.14 14.51
N VAL A 101 -4.79 49.89 14.09
CA VAL A 101 -5.63 48.88 14.76
C VAL A 101 -4.80 47.67 15.19
N VAL A 102 -5.06 47.19 16.40
CA VAL A 102 -4.53 45.94 16.95
C VAL A 102 -5.68 44.96 17.17
N VAL A 103 -5.65 43.84 16.45
CA VAL A 103 -6.56 42.72 16.68
C VAL A 103 -5.98 41.86 17.81
N THR A 104 -6.75 41.70 18.89
CA THR A 104 -6.31 41.00 20.11
C THR A 104 -6.88 39.60 20.21
N ASN A 105 -8.08 39.38 19.70
CA ASN A 105 -8.73 38.07 19.71
C ASN A 105 -9.61 37.89 18.47
N VAL A 106 -9.63 36.67 17.94
CA VAL A 106 -10.50 36.27 16.84
C VAL A 106 -11.11 34.93 17.19
N HIS A 107 -12.44 34.88 17.24
CA HIS A 107 -13.20 33.65 17.34
C HIS A 107 -13.86 33.38 16.00
N VAL A 108 -13.72 32.16 15.50
CA VAL A 108 -14.34 31.70 14.25
C VAL A 108 -15.25 30.54 14.58
N ARG A 109 -16.48 30.56 14.05
CA ARG A 109 -17.39 29.43 14.10
C ARG A 109 -17.72 29.01 12.68
N ILE A 110 -17.56 27.73 12.37
CA ILE A 110 -17.75 27.22 11.01
C ILE A 110 -19.06 26.45 10.92
N SER A 111 -19.84 26.71 9.86
CA SER A 111 -20.96 25.90 9.44
C SER A 111 -20.85 25.58 7.94
N VAL A 112 -21.41 24.44 7.55
CA VAL A 112 -21.42 23.99 6.16
C VAL A 112 -22.85 23.63 5.80
N ASP A 113 -23.33 24.20 4.71
CA ASP A 113 -24.68 23.92 4.20
C ASP A 113 -24.79 22.46 3.75
N ASP A 114 -25.94 21.83 3.94
CA ASP A 114 -26.15 20.41 3.60
C ASP A 114 -25.92 20.12 2.09
N THR A 115 -26.21 21.10 1.23
CA THR A 115 -25.92 21.02 -0.22
C THR A 115 -24.42 20.94 -0.50
N THR A 116 -23.62 21.74 0.21
CA THR A 116 -22.15 21.72 0.08
C THR A 116 -21.58 20.43 0.65
N ARG A 117 -22.09 19.97 1.81
CA ARG A 117 -21.68 18.70 2.42
C ARG A 117 -21.98 17.51 1.52
N SER A 118 -23.17 17.45 0.92
CA SER A 118 -23.55 16.38 -0.01
C SER A 118 -22.72 16.39 -1.30
N ALA A 119 -22.42 17.58 -1.84
CA ALA A 119 -21.52 17.72 -2.99
C ALA A 119 -20.11 17.21 -2.67
N ALA A 120 -19.57 17.58 -1.50
CA ALA A 120 -18.27 17.13 -1.01
C ALA A 120 -18.20 15.60 -0.83
N LEU A 121 -19.24 15.00 -0.24
CA LEU A 121 -19.31 13.54 -0.11
C LEU A 121 -19.42 12.84 -1.47
N HIS A 122 -20.10 13.46 -2.43
CA HIS A 122 -20.19 12.91 -3.78
C HIS A 122 -18.85 12.97 -4.51
N SER A 123 -18.13 14.09 -4.43
CA SER A 123 -16.81 14.21 -5.04
C SER A 123 -15.81 13.23 -4.43
N GLU A 124 -15.80 13.06 -3.11
CA GLU A 124 -14.94 12.07 -2.43
C GLU A 124 -15.25 10.64 -2.90
N ARG A 125 -16.53 10.25 -2.98
CA ARG A 125 -16.93 8.92 -3.47
C ARG A 125 -16.44 8.68 -4.90
N VAL A 126 -16.65 9.65 -5.77
CA VAL A 126 -16.22 9.58 -7.17
C VAL A 126 -14.70 9.44 -7.26
N GLN A 127 -13.93 10.20 -6.48
CA GLN A 127 -12.48 10.06 -6.42
C GLN A 127 -12.03 8.68 -5.94
N GLN A 128 -12.67 8.13 -4.89
CA GLN A 128 -12.38 6.79 -4.41
C GLN A 128 -12.68 5.71 -5.45
N GLU A 129 -13.77 5.86 -6.22
CA GLU A 129 -14.10 4.94 -7.30
C GLU A 129 -13.06 4.98 -8.42
N TYR A 130 -12.63 6.18 -8.83
CA TYR A 130 -11.54 6.32 -9.80
C TYR A 130 -10.25 5.65 -9.33
N TRP A 131 -9.85 5.88 -8.08
CA TRP A 131 -8.65 5.25 -7.51
C TRP A 131 -8.73 3.73 -7.52
N ARG A 132 -9.86 3.16 -7.09
CA ARG A 132 -10.08 1.70 -7.13
C ARG A 132 -10.03 1.17 -8.56
N GLN A 133 -10.54 1.93 -9.52
CA GLN A 133 -10.54 1.52 -10.93
C GLN A 133 -9.13 1.55 -11.52
N GLU A 134 -8.33 2.57 -11.21
CA GLU A 134 -6.93 2.64 -11.62
C GLU A 134 -6.10 1.49 -11.03
N GLU A 135 -6.29 1.16 -9.76
CA GLU A 135 -5.61 0.03 -9.13
C GLU A 135 -5.97 -1.30 -9.80
N ARG A 136 -7.25 -1.50 -10.15
CA ARG A 136 -7.70 -2.69 -10.88
C ARG A 136 -7.04 -2.78 -12.26
N ILE A 137 -7.05 -1.69 -13.02
CA ILE A 137 -6.44 -1.64 -14.35
C ILE A 137 -4.93 -1.93 -14.26
N ARG A 138 -4.25 -1.37 -13.25
CA ARG A 138 -2.82 -1.63 -13.03
C ARG A 138 -2.57 -3.11 -12.74
N HIS A 139 -3.36 -3.70 -11.85
CA HIS A 139 -3.24 -5.11 -11.51
C HIS A 139 -3.51 -6.02 -12.71
N ASP A 140 -4.54 -5.74 -13.49
CA ASP A 140 -4.87 -6.50 -14.70
C ASP A 140 -3.72 -6.41 -15.73
N HIS A 141 -3.09 -5.24 -15.89
CA HIS A 141 -1.90 -5.09 -16.72
C HIS A 141 -0.71 -5.92 -16.23
N GLU A 142 -0.45 -5.95 -14.93
CA GLU A 142 0.61 -6.78 -14.34
C GLU A 142 0.37 -8.28 -14.60
N LEU A 143 -0.88 -8.73 -14.48
CA LEU A 143 -1.27 -10.12 -14.78
C LEU A 143 -1.12 -10.45 -16.27
N ASP A 144 -1.53 -9.55 -17.16
CA ASP A 144 -1.37 -9.70 -18.60
C ASP A 144 0.10 -9.77 -19.03
N GLU A 145 0.96 -8.95 -18.43
CA GLU A 145 2.40 -9.02 -18.69
C GLU A 145 2.99 -10.37 -18.26
N LEU A 146 2.59 -10.86 -17.08
CA LEU A 146 3.05 -12.15 -16.57
C LEU A 146 2.57 -13.30 -17.48
N ALA A 147 1.32 -13.26 -17.93
CA ALA A 147 0.79 -14.23 -18.89
C ALA A 147 1.58 -14.21 -20.21
N ARG A 148 1.90 -13.02 -20.75
CA ARG A 148 2.72 -12.89 -21.96
C ARG A 148 4.12 -13.46 -21.77
N ARG A 149 4.75 -13.21 -20.60
CA ARG A 149 6.07 -13.78 -20.28
C ARG A 149 6.02 -15.30 -20.19
N GLN A 150 4.98 -15.86 -19.58
CA GLN A 150 4.78 -17.32 -19.51
C GLN A 150 4.58 -17.94 -20.90
N VAL A 151 3.76 -17.32 -21.75
CA VAL A 151 3.56 -17.79 -23.13
C VAL A 151 4.87 -17.77 -23.91
N ARG A 152 5.63 -16.68 -23.84
CA ARG A 152 6.95 -16.58 -24.50
C ARG A 152 7.94 -17.60 -23.97
N ALA A 153 8.00 -17.81 -22.65
CA ALA A 153 8.87 -18.80 -22.05
C ALA A 153 8.49 -20.22 -22.48
N ARG A 154 7.18 -20.52 -22.55
CA ARG A 154 6.68 -21.80 -23.04
C ARG A 154 6.99 -22.02 -24.51
N GLU A 155 6.81 -21.00 -25.34
CA GLU A 155 7.15 -21.07 -26.78
C GLU A 155 8.65 -21.30 -26.98
N ALA A 156 9.50 -20.57 -26.25
CA ALA A 156 10.95 -20.76 -26.28
C ALA A 156 11.34 -22.18 -25.85
N PHE A 157 10.80 -22.68 -24.74
CA PHE A 157 11.01 -24.06 -24.27
C PHE A 157 10.61 -25.10 -25.32
N LEU A 158 9.42 -24.94 -25.92
CA LEU A 158 8.94 -25.83 -26.97
C LEU A 158 9.87 -25.82 -28.19
N ARG A 159 10.33 -24.64 -28.60
CA ARG A 159 11.18 -24.48 -29.78
C ARG A 159 12.61 -24.97 -29.57
N GLU A 160 13.22 -24.63 -28.43
CA GLU A 160 14.64 -24.86 -28.17
C GLU A 160 14.92 -26.25 -27.61
N GLU A 161 14.02 -26.78 -26.78
CA GLU A 161 14.29 -28.00 -26.00
C GLU A 161 13.52 -29.20 -26.55
N ILE A 162 12.26 -28.98 -26.95
CA ILE A 162 11.38 -30.05 -27.44
C ILE A 162 11.57 -30.33 -28.94
N LEU A 163 11.58 -29.31 -29.79
CA LEU A 163 11.77 -29.52 -31.22
C LEU A 163 13.21 -29.90 -31.59
N ALA A 164 14.20 -29.54 -30.77
CA ALA A 164 15.59 -29.95 -30.96
C ALA A 164 15.84 -31.42 -30.60
N ASN A 165 15.03 -32.01 -29.71
CA ASN A 165 15.17 -33.39 -29.28
C ASN A 165 13.84 -34.15 -29.39
N PRO A 166 13.70 -35.08 -30.37
CA PRO A 166 12.45 -35.81 -30.58
C PRO A 166 12.02 -36.68 -29.37
N ALA A 167 12.94 -37.07 -28.49
CA ALA A 167 12.60 -37.75 -27.24
C ALA A 167 11.99 -36.79 -26.21
N ALA A 168 12.46 -35.54 -26.13
CA ALA A 168 11.89 -34.51 -25.26
C ALA A 168 10.47 -34.12 -25.72
N ALA A 169 10.21 -34.06 -27.03
CA ALA A 169 8.88 -33.81 -27.58
C ALA A 169 7.83 -34.86 -27.17
N ARG A 170 8.21 -36.14 -27.20
CA ARG A 170 7.31 -37.23 -26.80
C ARG A 170 7.11 -37.31 -25.29
N LEU A 171 8.16 -37.08 -24.50
CA LEU A 171 8.04 -36.95 -23.04
C LEU A 171 7.12 -35.79 -22.67
N TYR A 172 7.29 -34.61 -23.28
CA TYR A 172 6.39 -33.47 -23.05
C TYR A 172 4.93 -33.80 -23.41
N GLY A 173 4.67 -34.50 -24.52
CA GLY A 173 3.32 -34.93 -24.88
C GLY A 173 2.70 -35.92 -23.89
N LEU A 174 3.48 -36.87 -23.36
CA LEU A 174 3.04 -37.80 -22.31
C LEU A 174 2.77 -37.09 -20.98
N LEU A 175 3.59 -36.09 -20.64
CA LEU A 175 3.46 -35.30 -19.42
C LEU A 175 2.28 -34.31 -19.48
N GLU A 176 2.04 -33.69 -20.64
CA GLU A 176 0.90 -32.79 -20.84
C GLU A 176 -0.43 -33.56 -20.88
N GLY A 177 -0.45 -34.79 -21.43
CA GLY A 177 -1.61 -35.67 -21.40
C GLY A 177 -2.01 -36.16 -19.99
N THR A 178 -1.06 -36.21 -19.06
CA THR A 178 -1.27 -36.62 -17.65
C THR A 178 -1.41 -35.41 -16.69
N SER A 179 -1.40 -34.19 -17.22
CA SER A 179 -1.17 -32.92 -16.50
C SER A 179 -2.27 -32.39 -15.58
N LYS A 180 -3.39 -33.10 -15.36
CA LYS A 180 -4.33 -32.66 -14.31
C LYS A 180 -3.70 -32.61 -12.90
N HIS A 181 -2.52 -33.22 -12.70
CA HIS A 181 -1.93 -33.45 -11.38
C HIS A 181 -0.43 -33.09 -11.27
N TRP A 182 0.15 -32.37 -12.24
CA TRP A 182 1.53 -31.88 -12.09
C TRP A 182 1.55 -30.75 -11.06
N SER A 183 1.69 -31.15 -9.80
CA SER A 183 1.96 -30.26 -8.68
C SER A 183 3.26 -29.53 -9.01
N ARG A 184 3.28 -28.21 -8.82
CA ARG A 184 4.36 -27.25 -9.15
C ARG A 184 5.70 -27.51 -8.42
N LEU A 185 5.93 -28.72 -7.91
CA LEU A 185 7.07 -29.14 -7.10
C LEU A 185 7.48 -30.56 -7.48
N GLY A 186 8.29 -30.68 -8.56
CA GLY A 186 9.29 -31.73 -8.77
C GLY A 186 8.95 -33.17 -8.37
N GLY A 187 7.91 -33.77 -8.95
CA GLY A 187 7.69 -35.22 -8.85
C GLY A 187 6.89 -35.76 -10.03
N PRO A 188 7.18 -36.98 -10.52
CA PRO A 188 6.35 -37.62 -11.53
C PRO A 188 4.92 -37.83 -10.98
N PRO A 189 3.89 -37.64 -11.82
CA PRO A 189 2.50 -37.66 -11.37
C PRO A 189 2.12 -39.04 -10.86
N THR A 190 1.35 -39.08 -9.77
CA THR A 190 0.84 -40.31 -9.15
C THR A 190 0.11 -41.15 -10.19
N GLY A 191 0.67 -42.32 -10.53
CA GLY A 191 0.11 -43.23 -11.54
C GLY A 191 0.90 -43.35 -12.85
N THR A 192 2.02 -42.65 -13.02
CA THR A 192 2.96 -42.96 -14.11
C THR A 192 3.74 -44.23 -13.79
N ASN A 193 3.50 -45.29 -14.57
CA ASN A 193 4.24 -46.54 -14.44
C ASN A 193 5.65 -46.33 -15.02
N LEU A 194 6.64 -46.18 -14.14
CA LEU A 194 8.03 -45.87 -14.46
C LEU A 194 8.62 -46.88 -15.47
N ASP A 195 8.22 -48.14 -15.39
CA ASP A 195 8.68 -49.22 -16.27
C ASP A 195 8.27 -49.00 -17.73
N ASN A 196 7.06 -48.47 -17.95
CA ASN A 196 6.61 -48.14 -19.30
C ASN A 196 7.39 -46.95 -19.87
N LEU A 197 7.73 -45.97 -19.01
CA LEU A 197 8.46 -44.77 -19.39
C LEU A 197 9.92 -45.09 -19.70
N VAL A 198 10.56 -45.95 -18.90
CA VAL A 198 11.92 -46.45 -19.14
C VAL A 198 11.96 -47.27 -20.43
N ARG A 199 11.01 -48.19 -20.64
CA ARG A 199 10.93 -49.00 -21.87
C ARG A 199 10.75 -48.15 -23.12
N GLU A 200 9.94 -47.10 -23.06
CA GLU A 200 9.76 -46.17 -24.18
C GLU A 200 11.01 -45.32 -24.45
N VAL A 201 11.66 -44.80 -23.41
CA VAL A 201 12.93 -44.05 -23.53
C VAL A 201 14.04 -44.92 -24.13
N GLN A 202 14.09 -46.20 -23.75
CA GLN A 202 15.09 -47.16 -24.22
C GLN A 202 14.90 -47.54 -25.70
N GLN A 203 13.66 -47.54 -26.20
CA GLN A 203 13.39 -47.69 -27.63
C GLN A 203 13.87 -46.51 -28.48
N TRP A 204 14.07 -45.33 -27.88
CA TRP A 204 14.35 -44.09 -28.61
C TRP A 204 15.81 -43.67 -28.57
N GLN A 205 16.56 -44.04 -27.53
CA GLN A 205 18.01 -43.83 -27.46
C GLN A 205 18.77 -45.08 -26.98
N PRO A 206 18.97 -46.08 -27.86
CA PRO A 206 19.62 -47.34 -27.51
C PRO A 206 21.11 -47.19 -27.15
N ALA A 207 21.74 -46.04 -27.45
CA ALA A 207 23.16 -45.79 -27.24
C ALA A 207 23.51 -45.19 -25.86
N GLN A 208 22.52 -44.76 -25.06
CA GLN A 208 22.79 -44.19 -23.74
C GLN A 208 22.93 -45.31 -22.70
N GLN A 209 24.19 -45.68 -22.42
CA GLN A 209 24.59 -46.76 -21.50
C GLN A 209 23.92 -46.68 -20.13
N TRP A 210 23.60 -45.48 -19.63
CA TRP A 210 22.97 -45.31 -18.32
C TRP A 210 21.53 -45.84 -18.25
N VAL A 211 20.78 -45.86 -19.37
CA VAL A 211 19.39 -46.37 -19.39
C VAL A 211 19.39 -47.89 -19.27
N THR A 212 20.30 -48.57 -19.98
CA THR A 212 20.49 -50.02 -19.86
C THR A 212 20.98 -50.41 -18.47
N VAL A 213 21.91 -49.62 -17.89
CA VAL A 213 22.37 -49.84 -16.52
C VAL A 213 21.24 -49.63 -15.51
N ALA A 214 20.42 -48.58 -15.65
CA ALA A 214 19.30 -48.31 -14.77
C ALA A 214 18.24 -49.41 -14.82
N GLU A 215 17.89 -49.92 -16.01
CA GLU A 215 16.94 -51.02 -16.14
C GLU A 215 17.48 -52.35 -15.58
N LEU A 216 18.75 -52.68 -15.87
CA LEU A 216 19.36 -53.90 -15.33
C LEU A 216 19.43 -53.85 -13.80
N LEU A 217 19.77 -52.70 -13.23
CA LEU A 217 19.75 -52.49 -11.78
C LEU A 217 18.34 -52.58 -11.22
N HIS A 218 17.34 -51.99 -11.89
CA HIS A 218 15.96 -52.05 -11.43
C HIS A 218 15.42 -53.49 -11.43
N ASN A 219 15.61 -54.23 -12.53
CA ASN A 219 15.19 -55.62 -12.66
C ASN A 219 15.93 -56.56 -11.69
N PHE A 220 17.22 -56.30 -11.44
CA PHE A 220 17.99 -57.05 -10.46
C PHE A 220 17.49 -56.78 -9.02
N VAL A 221 17.25 -55.52 -8.67
CA VAL A 221 16.78 -55.13 -7.33
C VAL A 221 15.35 -55.58 -7.07
N SER A 222 14.47 -55.56 -8.07
CA SER A 222 13.08 -56.01 -7.93
C SER A 222 12.95 -57.53 -7.78
N GLY A 223 13.92 -58.29 -8.28
CA GLY A 223 14.00 -59.75 -8.12
C GLY A 223 14.65 -60.22 -6.81
N LEU A 224 15.26 -59.32 -6.03
CA LEU A 224 15.94 -59.66 -4.78
C LEU A 224 14.98 -59.71 -3.58
N THR A 225 15.22 -60.67 -2.69
CA THR A 225 14.55 -60.74 -1.38
C THR A 225 14.96 -59.56 -0.50
N GLU A 226 14.23 -59.31 0.59
CA GLU A 226 14.52 -58.19 1.48
C GLU A 226 15.94 -58.27 2.08
N GLU A 227 16.38 -59.48 2.42
CA GLU A 227 17.74 -59.79 2.88
C GLU A 227 18.77 -59.56 1.77
N GLY A 228 18.49 -60.01 0.54
CA GLY A 228 19.39 -59.83 -0.61
C GLY A 228 19.54 -58.36 -1.01
N ARG A 229 18.51 -57.52 -0.79
CA ARG A 229 18.61 -56.07 -0.99
C ARG A 229 19.50 -55.40 0.04
N LYS A 230 19.49 -55.87 1.30
CA LYS A 230 20.38 -55.35 2.35
C LYS A 230 21.84 -55.71 2.08
N GLU A 231 22.12 -56.97 1.72
CA GLU A 231 23.47 -57.41 1.34
C GLU A 231 24.00 -56.66 0.11
N LEU A 232 23.13 -56.43 -0.89
CA LEU A 232 23.49 -55.64 -2.07
C LEU A 232 23.87 -54.20 -1.70
N LEU A 233 23.13 -53.56 -0.78
CA LEU A 233 23.44 -52.20 -0.32
C LEU A 233 24.78 -52.12 0.41
N VAL A 234 25.15 -53.14 1.19
CA VAL A 234 26.46 -53.23 1.85
C VAL A 234 27.59 -53.36 0.82
N ILE A 235 27.44 -54.26 -0.15
CA ILE A 235 28.43 -54.46 -1.23
C ILE A 235 28.58 -53.18 -2.07
N LEU A 236 27.48 -52.49 -2.36
CA LEU A 236 27.50 -51.20 -3.06
C LEU A 236 28.15 -50.10 -2.22
N ALA A 237 27.88 -50.03 -0.92
CA ALA A 237 28.53 -49.07 -0.03
C ALA A 237 30.05 -49.27 0.01
N ASP A 238 30.53 -50.51 0.07
CA ASP A 238 31.95 -50.84 0.05
C ASP A 238 32.60 -50.54 -1.30
N ALA A 239 31.91 -50.82 -2.40
CA ALA A 239 32.37 -50.45 -3.74
C ALA A 239 32.47 -48.93 -3.90
N VAL A 240 31.46 -48.18 -3.47
CA VAL A 240 31.44 -46.70 -3.54
C VAL A 240 32.54 -46.09 -2.66
N ARG A 241 32.82 -46.68 -1.49
CA ARG A 241 33.96 -46.28 -0.64
C ARG A 241 35.30 -46.51 -1.35
N ALA A 242 35.47 -47.63 -2.05
CA ALA A 242 36.68 -47.92 -2.82
C ALA A 242 36.92 -46.94 -3.99
N PHE A 243 35.87 -46.31 -4.52
CA PHE A 243 35.95 -45.28 -5.57
C PHE A 243 36.00 -43.83 -5.04
N GLY A 244 36.01 -43.63 -3.72
CA GLY A 244 36.32 -42.35 -3.09
C GLY A 244 35.15 -41.42 -2.78
N ASP A 245 33.89 -41.89 -2.85
CA ASP A 245 32.71 -41.11 -2.46
C ASP A 245 32.15 -41.57 -1.10
N GLU A 246 32.82 -41.12 -0.03
CA GLU A 246 32.51 -41.47 1.37
C GLU A 246 31.08 -41.09 1.77
N HIS A 247 30.55 -39.98 1.24
CA HIS A 247 29.24 -39.45 1.59
C HIS A 247 28.11 -40.31 0.99
N THR A 248 28.27 -40.75 -0.25
CA THR A 248 27.32 -41.66 -0.89
C THR A 248 27.37 -43.05 -0.26
N ALA A 249 28.57 -43.54 0.09
CA ALA A 249 28.72 -44.81 0.81
C ALA A 249 27.99 -44.81 2.16
N GLN A 250 28.15 -43.74 2.97
CA GLN A 250 27.47 -43.61 4.27
C GLN A 250 25.94 -43.60 4.16
N ARG A 251 25.39 -42.96 3.12
CA ARG A 251 23.94 -42.96 2.87
C ARG A 251 23.42 -44.35 2.51
N LEU A 252 24.20 -45.15 1.78
CA LEU A 252 23.83 -46.53 1.43
C LEU A 252 23.84 -47.45 2.65
N THR A 253 24.82 -47.30 3.56
CA THR A 253 24.87 -48.06 4.82
C THR A 253 23.70 -47.70 5.74
N LEU A 254 23.37 -46.41 5.86
CA LEU A 254 22.22 -45.93 6.65
C LEU A 254 20.89 -46.51 6.16
N ILE A 255 20.72 -46.68 4.85
CA ILE A 255 19.51 -47.25 4.25
C ILE A 255 19.46 -48.78 4.43
N SER A 256 20.61 -49.45 4.48
CA SER A 256 20.70 -50.90 4.69
C SER A 256 20.33 -51.36 6.10
N GLY A 257 20.30 -50.43 7.08
CA GLY A 257 19.95 -50.72 8.46
C GLY A 257 21.10 -51.25 9.32
N GLU A 258 22.33 -51.33 8.79
CA GLU A 258 23.54 -51.54 9.59
C GLU A 258 23.94 -50.24 10.29
N VAL A 259 23.39 -50.05 11.48
CA VAL A 259 23.97 -49.14 12.48
C VAL A 259 24.84 -49.99 13.40
N GLN A 260 26.16 -49.81 13.31
CA GLN A 260 27.05 -49.97 14.46
C GLN A 260 27.31 -48.60 15.06
#